data_AF-A0A1V1VY60-F1
#
_entry.id   AF-A0A1V1VY60-F1
#
_cell.length_a   1.000
_cell.length_b   1.000
_cell.length_c   1.000
_cell.angle_alpha   90.00
_cell.angle_beta   90.00
_cell.angle_gamma   90.00
#
_symmetry.space_group_name_H-M   'P 1'
#
loop_
_entity.id
_entity.type
_entity.pdbx_description
1 polymer ?
#
loop_
_entity_poly.entity_id
_entity_poly.type
_entity_poly.pdbx_seq_one_letter_code
_entity_poly.pdbx_strand_id
1 'polypeptide(L)' 'MFDHYCTACAKRQLIFSSQVSSLTNTDQGIVVAFTCWCGADQTMVTGRAATPASSVTLAA' A
#
# COMPACT_ATOMS: atom_id res chain seq x y z
N MET A 1 -6.70 -6.89 5.85
CA MET A 1 -5.66 -7.51 5.01
C MET A 1 -5.75 -6.86 3.64
N PHE A 2 -4.62 -6.53 3.02
CA PHE A 2 -4.56 -5.98 1.67
C PHE A 2 -3.36 -6.57 0.93
N ASP A 3 -3.42 -6.63 -0.40
CA ASP A 3 -2.24 -6.94 -1.20
C ASP A 3 -1.40 -5.69 -1.43
N HIS A 4 -0.08 -5.86 -1.46
CA HIS A 4 0.86 -4.80 -1.75
C HIS A 4 2.00 -5.34 -2.60
N TYR A 5 2.39 -4.57 -3.62
CA TYR A 5 3.61 -4.84 -4.37
C TYR A 5 4.79 -4.16 -3.66
N CYS A 6 5.62 -4.95 -2.99
CA CYS A 6 6.75 -4.44 -2.24
C CYS A 6 7.84 -3.95 -3.18
N THR A 7 8.21 -2.67 -3.09
CA THR A 7 9.26 -2.07 -3.94
C THR A 7 10.65 -2.61 -3.63
N ALA A 8 10.88 -3.15 -2.43
CA ALA A 8 12.18 -3.68 -2.03
C ALA A 8 12.46 -5.09 -2.56
N CYS A 9 11.46 -5.98 -2.58
CA CYS A 9 11.64 -7.38 -3.01
C CYS A 9 10.92 -7.73 -4.32
N ALA A 10 10.26 -6.76 -4.96
CA ALA A 10 9.57 -6.90 -6.23
C ALA A 10 8.50 -8.01 -6.25
N LYS A 11 7.87 -8.29 -5.10
CA LYS A 11 6.84 -9.32 -4.94
C LYS A 11 5.52 -8.71 -4.49
N ARG A 12 4.42 -9.25 -5.01
CA ARG A 12 3.08 -9.00 -4.46
C ARG A 12 2.87 -9.89 -3.23
N GLN A 13 2.54 -9.27 -2.11
CA GLN A 13 2.41 -9.94 -0.82
C GLN A 13 1.11 -9.50 -0.13
N LEU A 14 0.55 -10.38 0.71
CA LEU A 14 -0.55 -10.03 1.60
C LEU A 14 0.01 -9.39 2.88
N ILE A 15 -0.41 -8.16 3.15
CA ILE A 15 -0.10 -7.42 4.37
C ILE A 15 -1.24 -7.64 5.38
N PHE A 16 -0.85 -8.16 6.53
CA PHE A 16 -1.75 -8.44 7.66
C PHE A 16 -1.79 -7.25 8.63
N SER A 17 -2.82 -7.18 9.47
CA SER A 17 -2.96 -6.08 10.45
C SER A 17 -1.78 -6.00 11.43
N SER A 18 -1.17 -7.13 11.78
CA SER A 18 0.03 -7.18 12.63
C SER A 18 1.28 -6.55 12.00
N GLN A 19 1.31 -6.38 10.68
CA GLN A 19 2.40 -5.71 9.97
C GLN A 19 2.17 -4.19 9.83
N VAL A 20 0.99 -3.69 10.18
CA VAL A 20 0.67 -2.25 10.13
C VAL A 20 1.20 -1.57 11.39
N SER A 21 2.07 -0.58 11.21
CA SER A 21 2.70 0.16 12.31
C SER A 21 2.01 1.48 12.60
N SER A 22 1.39 2.13 11.60
CA SER A 22 0.62 3.35 11.80
C SER A 22 -0.46 3.58 10.75
N LEU A 23 -1.45 4.39 11.15
CA LEU A 23 -2.52 4.91 10.31
C LEU A 23 -2.66 6.41 10.60
N THR A 24 -2.50 7.26 9.60
CA THR A 24 -2.59 8.72 9.75
C THR A 24 -3.52 9.30 8.69
N ASN A 25 -4.53 10.06 9.12
CA ASN A 25 -5.39 10.81 8.21
C ASN A 25 -4.66 12.06 7.73
N THR A 26 -4.67 12.28 6.42
CA THR A 26 -4.13 13.47 5.76
C THR A 26 -5.16 13.99 4.75
N ASP A 27 -4.95 15.19 4.24
CA ASP A 27 -5.81 15.76 3.18
C ASP A 27 -5.77 14.91 1.88
N GLN A 28 -4.73 14.10 1.69
CA GLN A 28 -4.53 13.21 0.55
C GLN A 28 -5.14 11.81 0.75
N GLY A 29 -5.70 11.53 1.93
CA GLY A 29 -6.20 10.21 2.32
C GLY A 29 -5.51 9.66 3.57
N ILE A 30 -5.70 8.37 3.80
CA ILE A 30 -5.15 7.65 4.95
C ILE A 30 -3.77 7.12 4.55
N VAL A 31 -2.72 7.63 5.18
CA VAL A 31 -1.38 7.06 5.06
C VAL A 31 -1.28 5.86 5.99
N VAL A 32 -1.01 4.70 5.41
CA VAL A 32 -0.76 3.43 6.11
C VAL A 32 0.74 3.18 6.07
N ALA A 33 1.38 3.06 7.23
CA ALA A 33 2.75 2.56 7.33
C ALA A 33 2.73 1.09 7.76
N PHE A 34 3.55 0.27 7.13
CA PHE A 34 3.61 -1.16 7.39
C PHE A 34 4.96 -1.75 6.99
N THR A 35 5.30 -2.90 7.57
CA THR A 35 6.51 -3.65 7.24
C THR A 35 6.13 -4.84 6.35
N CYS A 36 6.74 -4.98 5.18
CA CYS A 36 6.56 -6.13 4.32
C CYS A 36 7.22 -7.39 4.91
N TRP A 37 6.88 -8.57 4.38
CA TRP A 37 7.46 -9.84 4.83
C TRP A 37 8.98 -9.94 4.64
N CYS A 38 9.56 -9.16 3.71
CA CYS A 38 11.00 -9.07 3.56
C CYS A 38 11.69 -8.17 4.60
N GLY A 39 10.93 -7.57 5.53
CA GLY A 39 11.43 -6.65 6.55
C GLY A 39 11.54 -5.19 6.09
N ALA A 40 11.16 -4.87 4.85
CA ALA A 40 11.20 -3.49 4.35
C ALA A 40 9.97 -2.70 4.81
N ASP A 41 10.19 -1.52 5.36
CA ASP A 41 9.13 -0.57 5.67
C ASP A 41 8.61 0.09 4.39
N GLN A 42 7.29 0.19 4.27
CA GLN A 42 6.59 0.78 3.13
C GLN A 42 5.46 1.66 3.64
N THR A 43 5.04 2.59 2.78
CA THR A 43 3.85 3.41 3.00
C THR A 43 2.93 3.35 1.80
N MET A 44 1.63 3.48 2.05
CA MET A 44 0.60 3.55 1.01
C MET A 44 -0.47 4.56 1.41
N VAL A 45 -0.95 5.33 0.45
CA VAL A 45 -2.11 6.21 0.63
C VAL A 45 -3.37 5.44 0.21
N THR A 46 -4.38 5.42 1.07
CA THR A 46 -5.67 4.76 0.84
C THR A 46 -6.85 5.65 1.23
N GLY A 47 -8.07 5.15 1.06
CA GLY A 47 -9.31 5.85 1.37
C GLY A 47 -9.85 6.68 0.20
N ARG A 48 -10.99 7.35 0.43
CA ARG A 48 -11.75 8.06 -0.62
C ARG A 48 -10.96 9.19 -1.29
N ALA A 49 -10.08 9.86 -0.55
CA ALA A 49 -9.27 10.96 -1.06
C ALA A 49 -7.99 10.50 -1.79
N ALA A 50 -7.66 9.20 -1.74
CA ALA A 50 -6.49 8.68 -2.43
C ALA A 50 -6.66 8.81 -3.94
N THR A 51 -5.63 9.30 -4.63
CA THR A 51 -5.63 9.33 -6.10
C THR A 51 -5.49 7.88 -6.59
N PRO A 52 -6.43 7.36 -7.40
CA PRO A 52 -6.33 6.00 -7.90
C PRO A 52 -5.10 5.86 -8.80
N ALA A 53 -4.37 4.74 -8.65
CA ALA A 53 -3.31 4.39 -9.59
C ALA A 53 -3.93 4.32 -10.99
N SER A 54 -3.32 5.01 -11.96
CA SER A 54 -3.82 5.07 -13.33
C SER A 54 -4.09 3.66 -13.87
N SER A 55 -5.34 3.36 -14.19
CA SER A 55 -5.71 2.11 -14.83
C SER A 55 -5.12 2.10 -16.23
N VAL A 56 -4.11 1.26 -16.46
CA VAL A 56 -3.62 1.01 -17.81
C VAL A 56 -4.65 0.12 -18.51
N THR A 57 -5.40 0.69 -19.43
CA THR A 57 -6.28 -0.07 -20.32
C THR A 57 -5.41 -0.81 -21.34
N LEU A 58 -5.44 -2.14 -21.33
CA LEU A 58 -4.81 -2.95 -22.38
C LEU A 58 -5.61 -2.78 -23.68
N ALA A 59 -4.95 -2.40 -24.77
CA ALA A 59 -5.56 -2.43 -26.11
C ALA A 59 -5.77 -3.90 -26.52
N ALA A 60 -6.95 -4.19 -27.08
CA ALA A 60 -7.37 -5.52 -27.52
C ALA A 60 -6.74 -5.92 -28.86
#